data_AF-A0A8D0L303-F1
#
_entry.id   AF-A0A8D0L303-F1
#
_cell.length_a   1.000
_cell.length_b   1.000
_cell.length_c   1.000
_cell.angle_alpha   90.00
_cell.angle_beta   90.00
_cell.angle_gamma   90.00
#
_symmetry.space_group_name_H-M   'P 1'
#
loop_
_entity.id
_entity.type
_entity.pdbx_description
1 polymer ?
#
loop_
_entity_poly.entity_id
_entity_poly.type
_entity_poly.pdbx_seq_one_letter_code
_entity_poly.pdbx_strand_id
1 'polypeptide(L)'
;SLHPPLTGDCWFVAATASLTLYPKPLQRVVPPGQSFKQGDYAGIFHFQFCRYGKWVDVVIDDRLPVKDGKLVFMHSEQQDEFWAALLEKAYAKLSGSYEAIIGGYMNEAFVDFTGGIGESVRLKVPKPDLFHTIKAA
;
A
#
# COMPACT_ATOMS: atom_id res chain seq x y z
N SER A 1 -13.56 4.53 -3.88
CA SER A 1 -13.10 4.87 -2.53
C SER A 1 -12.61 3.61 -1.83
N LEU A 2 -11.48 3.66 -1.11
CA LEU A 2 -10.97 2.52 -0.34
C LEU A 2 -11.62 2.54 1.05
N HIS A 3 -12.17 1.40 1.49
CA HIS A 3 -12.70 1.28 2.86
C HIS A 3 -11.61 0.72 3.79
N PRO A 4 -11.49 1.25 5.02
CA PRO A 4 -10.59 0.69 6.00
C PRO A 4 -11.07 -0.72 6.40
N PRO A 5 -10.19 -1.73 6.38
CA PRO A 5 -10.52 -3.04 6.91
C PRO A 5 -10.91 -2.96 8.38
N LEU A 6 -11.61 -3.98 8.86
CA LEU A 6 -11.99 -4.12 10.26
C LEU A 6 -10.76 -4.33 11.19
N THR A 7 -9.54 -4.23 10.68
CA THR A 7 -8.34 -4.86 11.24
C THR A 7 -7.12 -3.93 11.32
N GLY A 8 -7.22 -2.78 12.00
CA GLY A 8 -6.02 -2.06 12.51
C GLY A 8 -4.95 -1.65 11.49
N ASP A 9 -5.30 -1.57 10.22
CA ASP A 9 -4.47 -1.36 9.02
C ASP A 9 -4.86 -0.06 8.28
N CYS A 10 -5.63 0.81 8.95
CA CYS A 10 -6.03 2.12 8.44
C CYS A 10 -4.84 2.98 7.99
N TRP A 11 -3.66 2.75 8.57
CA TRP A 11 -2.40 3.38 8.19
C TRP A 11 -1.95 2.99 6.78
N PHE A 12 -2.11 1.72 6.39
CA PHE A 12 -1.72 1.18 5.09
C PHE A 12 -2.71 1.61 4.00
N VAL A 13 -4.01 1.63 4.31
CA VAL A 13 -5.07 2.17 3.44
C VAL A 13 -4.82 3.64 3.12
N ALA A 14 -4.54 4.45 4.14
CA ALA A 14 -4.28 5.88 3.95
C ALA A 14 -2.98 6.13 3.14
N ALA A 15 -1.91 5.37 3.42
CA ALA A 15 -0.68 5.44 2.64
C ALA A 15 -0.92 5.05 1.16
N THR A 16 -1.71 4.00 0.92
CA THR A 16 -2.09 3.54 -0.43
C THR A 16 -2.95 4.59 -1.14
N ALA A 17 -3.93 5.19 -0.45
CA ALA A 17 -4.73 6.28 -0.98
C ALA A 17 -3.87 7.49 -1.37
N SER A 18 -2.92 7.89 -0.52
CA SER A 18 -1.97 8.95 -0.86
C SER A 18 -1.07 8.58 -2.03
N LEU A 19 -0.63 7.33 -2.15
CA LEU A 19 0.20 6.86 -3.26
C LEU A 19 -0.50 7.07 -4.62
N THR A 20 -1.83 6.94 -4.68
CA THR A 20 -2.59 7.19 -5.92
C THR A 20 -2.50 8.62 -6.44
N LEU A 21 -2.16 9.59 -5.57
CA LEU A 21 -1.94 10.99 -5.94
C LEU A 21 -0.57 11.22 -6.63
N TYR A 22 0.33 10.23 -6.59
CA TYR A 22 1.68 10.34 -7.12
C TYR A 22 1.94 9.26 -8.19
N PRO A 23 1.66 9.54 -9.48
CA PRO A 23 1.71 8.52 -10.53
C PRO A 23 3.06 7.81 -10.70
N LYS A 24 4.18 8.52 -10.49
CA LYS A 24 5.53 7.96 -10.63
C LYS A 24 5.83 6.92 -9.53
N PRO A 25 5.71 7.26 -8.23
CA PRO A 25 5.77 6.25 -7.16
C PRO A 25 4.77 5.12 -7.33
N LEU A 26 3.51 5.42 -7.71
CA LEU A 26 2.48 4.40 -7.91
C LEU A 26 2.90 3.38 -8.96
N GLN A 27 3.35 3.79 -10.14
CA GLN A 27 3.78 2.88 -11.20
C GLN A 27 5.04 2.08 -10.85
N ARG A 28 5.82 2.54 -9.88
CA ARG A 28 6.96 1.78 -9.37
C ARG A 28 6.50 0.69 -8.41
N VAL A 29 5.62 1.02 -7.46
CA VAL A 29 5.08 0.08 -6.46
C VAL A 29 4.11 -0.92 -7.09
N VAL A 30 3.30 -0.45 -8.04
CA VAL A 30 2.30 -1.21 -8.80
C VAL A 30 2.68 -1.13 -10.29
N PRO A 31 3.59 -2.01 -10.76
CA PRO A 31 4.01 -2.02 -12.15
C PRO A 31 2.83 -2.16 -13.11
N PRO A 32 2.74 -1.32 -14.17
CA PRO A 32 1.70 -1.44 -15.18
C PRO A 32 1.90 -2.71 -16.03
N GLY A 33 0.87 -3.11 -16.77
CA GLY A 33 0.91 -4.27 -17.65
C GLY A 33 0.42 -5.58 -17.01
N GLN A 34 -0.02 -5.52 -15.76
CA GLN A 34 -0.69 -6.63 -15.07
C GLN A 34 -2.20 -6.52 -15.26
N SER A 35 -2.87 -7.60 -15.67
CA SER A 35 -4.32 -7.58 -15.87
C SER A 35 -4.96 -8.95 -15.68
N PHE A 36 -6.26 -8.94 -15.42
CA PHE A 36 -7.11 -10.14 -15.42
C PHE A 36 -7.62 -10.52 -16.83
N LYS A 37 -7.15 -9.83 -17.89
CA LYS A 37 -7.65 -10.07 -19.25
C LYS A 37 -7.17 -11.42 -19.78
N GLN A 38 -8.07 -12.09 -20.50
CA GLN A 38 -7.81 -13.38 -21.11
C GLN A 38 -6.69 -13.28 -22.16
N GLY A 39 -5.66 -14.12 -22.05
CA GLY A 39 -4.47 -14.12 -22.92
C GLY A 39 -3.17 -13.93 -22.15
N ASP A 40 -3.12 -12.92 -21.26
CA ASP A 40 -1.93 -12.59 -20.47
C ASP A 40 -2.05 -12.97 -18.98
N TYR A 41 -3.26 -13.31 -18.54
CA TYR A 41 -3.54 -13.67 -17.16
C TYR A 41 -3.11 -15.11 -16.84
N ALA A 42 -2.25 -15.25 -15.82
CA ALA A 42 -1.78 -16.53 -15.28
C ALA A 42 -2.00 -16.67 -13.76
N GLY A 43 -2.86 -15.83 -13.16
CA GLY A 43 -3.09 -15.82 -11.70
C GLY A 43 -1.90 -15.33 -10.88
N ILE A 44 -0.99 -14.56 -11.50
CA ILE A 44 0.25 -14.07 -10.90
C ILE A 44 0.37 -12.56 -11.05
N PHE A 45 0.81 -11.91 -9.97
CA PHE A 45 1.01 -10.46 -9.89
C PHE A 45 2.31 -10.17 -9.15
N HIS A 46 2.87 -8.97 -9.33
CA HIS A 46 4.05 -8.51 -8.61
C HIS A 46 3.97 -7.03 -8.24
N PHE A 47 4.65 -6.70 -7.14
CA PHE A 47 4.69 -5.37 -6.56
C PHE A 47 6.11 -5.07 -6.09
N GLN A 48 6.48 -3.78 -6.03
CA GLN A 48 7.81 -3.38 -5.59
C GLN A 48 7.77 -2.54 -4.33
N PHE A 49 8.59 -2.91 -3.36
CA PHE A 49 8.72 -2.19 -2.09
C PHE A 49 10.19 -1.89 -1.80
N CYS A 50 10.48 -0.72 -1.25
CA CYS A 50 11.80 -0.36 -0.79
C CYS A 50 12.01 -0.85 0.65
N ARG A 51 12.70 -1.98 0.85
CA ARG A 51 13.05 -2.46 2.19
C ARG A 51 14.50 -2.17 2.49
N TYR A 52 14.75 -1.48 3.60
CA TYR A 52 16.10 -1.12 4.05
C TYR A 52 16.94 -0.42 2.96
N GLY A 53 16.31 0.46 2.18
CA GLY A 53 16.95 1.19 1.09
C GLY A 53 17.15 0.40 -0.22
N LYS A 54 16.62 -0.82 -0.31
CA LYS A 54 16.69 -1.65 -1.52
C LYS A 54 15.30 -1.99 -2.04
N TRP A 55 15.11 -1.88 -3.35
CA TRP A 55 13.87 -2.29 -4.00
C TRP A 55 13.80 -3.81 -4.08
N VAL A 56 12.70 -4.37 -3.58
CA VAL A 56 12.38 -5.79 -3.54
C VAL A 56 11.14 -6.02 -4.38
N ASP A 57 11.23 -6.92 -5.36
CA ASP A 57 10.10 -7.35 -6.18
C ASP A 57 9.40 -8.54 -5.50
N VAL A 58 8.12 -8.39 -5.20
CA VAL A 58 7.31 -9.35 -4.45
C VAL A 58 6.23 -9.90 -5.36
N VAL A 59 6.42 -11.16 -5.77
CA VAL A 59 5.49 -11.90 -6.61
C VAL A 59 4.47 -12.64 -5.75
N ILE A 60 3.18 -12.56 -6.09
CA ILE A 60 2.07 -13.22 -5.40
C ILE A 60 1.12 -13.88 -6.40
N ASP A 61 0.39 -14.89 -5.94
CA ASP A 61 -0.84 -15.33 -6.62
C ASP A 61 -2.01 -14.40 -6.26
N ASP A 62 -3.17 -14.57 -6.89
CA ASP A 62 -4.35 -13.72 -6.71
C ASP A 62 -5.40 -14.25 -5.73
N ARG A 63 -5.09 -15.33 -5.00
CA ARG A 63 -6.01 -15.87 -3.97
C ARG A 63 -6.07 -14.92 -2.77
N LEU A 64 -7.19 -14.28 -2.56
CA LEU A 64 -7.40 -13.35 -1.46
C LEU A 64 -8.18 -14.01 -0.31
N PRO A 65 -7.93 -13.63 0.96
CA PRO A 65 -8.76 -14.08 2.08
C PRO A 65 -10.19 -13.55 1.98
N VAL A 66 -11.17 -14.46 2.04
CA VAL A 66 -12.60 -14.15 1.92
C VAL A 66 -13.35 -14.74 3.10
N LYS A 67 -14.28 -13.98 3.67
CA LYS A 67 -15.24 -14.45 4.69
C LYS A 67 -16.65 -14.07 4.24
N ASP A 68 -17.57 -15.04 4.26
CA ASP A 68 -18.95 -14.85 3.80
C ASP A 68 -19.06 -14.26 2.38
N GLY A 69 -18.14 -14.66 1.49
CA GLY A 69 -18.07 -14.17 0.11
C GLY A 69 -17.55 -12.74 -0.05
N LYS A 70 -17.07 -12.10 1.02
CA LYS A 70 -16.51 -10.74 1.01
C LYS A 70 -15.03 -10.74 1.39
N LEU A 71 -14.26 -9.87 0.76
CA LEU A 71 -12.85 -9.66 1.13
C LEU A 71 -12.77 -9.24 2.59
N VAL A 72 -11.85 -9.88 3.33
CA VAL A 72 -11.66 -9.62 4.76
C VAL A 72 -10.83 -8.37 5.01
N PHE A 73 -9.93 -8.05 4.07
CA PHE A 73 -8.99 -6.94 4.15
C PHE A 73 -9.31 -5.88 3.09
N MET A 74 -8.32 -5.09 2.63
CA MET A 74 -8.56 -3.92 1.80
C MET A 74 -9.30 -4.27 0.51
N HIS A 75 -10.35 -3.50 0.21
CA HIS A 75 -11.10 -3.63 -1.03
C HIS A 75 -11.59 -2.26 -1.53
N SER A 76 -11.78 -2.15 -2.84
CA SER A 76 -12.45 -0.99 -3.44
C SER A 76 -13.97 -1.15 -3.35
N GLU A 77 -14.70 -0.04 -3.42
CA GLU A 77 -16.15 -0.05 -3.70
C GLU A 77 -16.45 -0.52 -5.13
N GLN A 78 -15.48 -0.38 -6.02
CA GLN A 78 -15.59 -0.85 -7.39
C GLN A 78 -15.23 -2.33 -7.42
N GLN A 79 -16.22 -3.19 -7.71
CA GLN A 79 -16.10 -4.65 -7.63
C GLN A 79 -14.97 -5.25 -8.48
N ASP A 80 -14.48 -4.51 -9.48
CA ASP A 80 -13.46 -4.99 -10.42
C ASP A 80 -12.04 -4.44 -10.14
N GLU A 81 -11.85 -3.76 -9.00
CA GLU A 81 -10.58 -3.12 -8.65
C GLU A 81 -9.85 -3.87 -7.52
N PHE A 82 -9.11 -4.92 -7.90
CA PHE A 82 -8.41 -5.81 -6.97
C PHE A 82 -6.96 -5.41 -6.66
N TRP A 83 -6.38 -4.42 -7.34
CA TRP A 83 -4.96 -4.09 -7.19
C TRP A 83 -4.61 -3.69 -5.76
N ALA A 84 -5.52 -3.02 -5.04
CA ALA A 84 -5.31 -2.61 -3.66
C ALA A 84 -5.26 -3.82 -2.70
N ALA A 85 -6.16 -4.79 -2.89
CA ALA A 85 -6.18 -6.03 -2.12
C ALA A 85 -4.93 -6.89 -2.39
N LEU A 86 -4.49 -6.94 -3.65
CA LEU A 86 -3.27 -7.64 -4.06
C LEU A 86 -2.00 -6.94 -3.54
N LEU A 87 -1.98 -5.60 -3.53
CA LEU A 87 -0.88 -4.81 -2.96
C LEU A 87 -0.72 -5.11 -1.47
N GLU A 88 -1.81 -5.11 -0.72
CA GLU A 88 -1.82 -5.45 0.70
C GLU A 88 -1.35 -6.89 0.93
N LYS A 89 -1.79 -7.85 0.11
CA LYS A 89 -1.29 -9.23 0.15
C LYS A 89 0.22 -9.31 -0.06
N ALA A 90 0.75 -8.58 -1.03
CA ALA A 90 2.19 -8.55 -1.31
C ALA A 90 2.96 -7.95 -0.13
N TYR A 91 2.43 -6.90 0.50
CA TYR A 91 3.03 -6.28 1.67
C TYR A 91 2.97 -7.20 2.92
N ALA A 92 1.85 -7.90 3.13
CA ALA A 92 1.72 -8.94 4.15
C ALA A 92 2.73 -10.08 3.93
N LYS A 93 2.89 -10.55 2.69
CA LYS A 93 3.90 -11.57 2.33
C LYS A 93 5.32 -11.09 2.66
N LEU A 94 5.65 -9.85 2.35
CA LEU A 94 6.95 -9.25 2.65
C LEU A 94 7.19 -9.12 4.15
N SER A 95 6.12 -8.89 4.92
CA SER A 95 6.15 -8.74 6.38
C SER A 95 6.03 -10.07 7.14
N GLY A 96 5.72 -11.17 6.44
CA GLY A 96 5.63 -12.52 6.97
C GLY A 96 4.19 -13.06 7.11
N SER A 97 3.21 -12.22 7.41
CA SER A 97 1.79 -12.57 7.43
C SER A 97 0.88 -11.34 7.40
N TYR A 98 -0.43 -11.52 7.28
CA TYR A 98 -1.42 -10.43 7.42
C TYR A 98 -1.47 -9.90 8.86
N GLU A 99 -1.26 -10.76 9.86
CA GLU A 99 -1.21 -10.34 11.27
C GLU A 99 0.00 -9.44 11.54
N ALA A 100 1.11 -9.65 10.83
CA ALA A 100 2.34 -8.86 10.98
C ALA A 100 2.20 -7.39 10.56
N ILE A 101 1.14 -7.04 9.80
CA ILE A 101 0.88 -5.67 9.34
C ILE A 101 -0.19 -4.94 10.17
N ILE A 102 -0.76 -5.61 11.18
CA ILE A 102 -1.72 -5.01 12.12
C ILE A 102 -0.98 -4.08 13.10
N GLY A 103 -1.43 -2.83 13.21
CA GLY A 103 -0.88 -1.87 14.17
C GLY A 103 0.45 -1.22 13.76
N GLY A 104 0.83 -1.29 12.48
CA GLY A 104 1.98 -0.57 11.93
C GLY A 104 1.79 0.96 11.87
N TYR A 105 2.84 1.68 11.47
CA TYR A 105 2.81 3.14 11.36
C TYR A 105 2.81 3.62 9.91
N MET A 106 2.00 4.64 9.60
CA MET A 106 1.85 5.20 8.25
C MET A 106 3.17 5.64 7.61
N ASN A 107 4.10 6.18 8.39
CA ASN A 107 5.42 6.61 7.90
C ASN A 107 6.28 5.44 7.41
N GLU A 108 6.10 4.23 7.94
CA GLU A 108 6.84 3.04 7.49
C GLU A 108 6.35 2.61 6.10
N ALA A 109 5.03 2.60 5.85
CA ALA A 109 4.50 2.36 4.50
C ALA A 109 5.00 3.40 3.49
N PHE A 110 5.05 4.68 3.84
CA PHE A 110 5.54 5.70 2.91
C PHE A 110 7.01 5.52 2.55
N VAL A 111 7.86 5.17 3.52
CA VAL A 111 9.27 4.84 3.26
C VAL A 111 9.34 3.62 2.33
N ASP A 112 8.56 2.58 2.61
CA ASP A 112 8.54 1.37 1.79
C ASP A 112 7.97 1.61 0.38
N PHE A 113 7.06 2.57 0.18
CA PHE A 113 6.49 2.90 -1.13
C PHE A 113 7.34 3.86 -1.95
N THR A 114 8.11 4.74 -1.31
CA THR A 114 8.84 5.81 -2.00
C THR A 114 10.35 5.59 -2.03
N GLY A 115 10.88 4.78 -1.10
CA GLY A 115 12.31 4.70 -0.81
C GLY A 115 12.90 5.99 -0.24
N GLY A 116 12.05 6.94 0.17
CA GLY A 116 12.45 8.20 0.79
C GLY A 116 12.70 8.09 2.29
N ILE A 117 13.01 9.22 2.92
CA ILE A 117 13.14 9.33 4.38
C ILE A 117 11.79 9.80 4.93
N GLY A 118 11.20 9.03 5.86
CA GLY A 118 9.95 9.41 6.51
C GLY A 118 10.21 10.43 7.62
N GLU A 119 9.66 11.64 7.48
CA GLU A 119 9.65 12.63 8.56
C GLU A 119 8.27 12.70 9.22
N SER A 120 8.23 12.62 10.56
CA SER A 120 7.01 12.78 11.35
C SER A 120 7.07 14.08 12.16
N VAL A 121 6.06 14.95 12.01
CA VAL A 121 5.98 16.20 12.79
C VAL A 121 4.82 16.13 13.78
N ARG A 122 5.13 16.30 15.08
CA ARG A 122 4.12 16.32 16.15
C ARG A 122 3.44 17.69 16.23
N LEU A 123 2.15 17.75 15.90
CA LEU A 123 1.38 19.00 15.84
C LEU A 123 1.07 19.66 17.20
N LYS A 124 1.20 18.93 18.33
CA LYS A 124 0.94 19.50 19.68
C LYS A 124 2.02 20.48 20.15
N VAL A 125 3.17 20.54 19.48
CA VAL A 125 4.21 21.55 19.70
C VAL A 125 4.56 22.13 18.33
N PRO A 126 3.83 23.14 17.84
CA PRO A 126 4.06 23.67 16.51
C PRO A 126 5.43 24.37 16.47
N LYS A 127 6.34 23.90 15.62
CA LYS A 127 7.50 24.70 15.22
C LYS A 127 6.98 25.93 14.47
N PRO A 128 7.52 27.15 14.71
CA PRO A 128 7.05 28.37 14.04
C PRO A 128 7.00 28.27 12.51
N ASP A 129 7.92 27.50 11.91
CA ASP A 129 8.06 27.33 10.45
C ASP A 129 7.31 26.12 9.86
N LEU A 130 6.36 25.55 10.60
CA LEU A 130 5.58 24.39 10.14
C LEU A 130 4.89 24.64 8.79
N PHE A 131 4.33 25.84 8.61
CA PHE A 131 3.65 26.22 7.35
C PHE A 131 4.61 26.32 6.16
N HIS A 132 5.84 26.77 6.38
CA HIS A 132 6.86 26.83 5.33
C HIS A 132 7.38 25.45 4.96
N THR A 133 7.53 24.56 5.95
CA THR A 133 7.98 23.18 5.75
C THR A 133 6.95 22.37 4.96
N ILE A 134 5.66 22.52 5.25
CA ILE A 134 4.57 21.82 4.53
C ILE A 134 4.43 22.32 3.08
N LYS A 135 4.73 23.59 2.80
CA LYS A 135 4.67 24.15 1.44
C LYS A 135 5.88 23.77 0.56
N ALA A 136 7.00 23.38 1.17
CA ALA A 136 8.26 23.11 0.47
C ALA A 136 8.51 21.61 0.24
N ALA A 137 7.71 20.73 0.84
CA ALA A 137 7.71 19.28 0.64
C ALA A 137 6.73 18.87 -0.47
#